data_AF-X0YGB5-F1
#
_entry.id   AF-X0YGB5-F1
#
_cell.length_a   1.000
_cell.length_b   1.000
_cell.length_c   1.000
_cell.angle_alpha   90.00
_cell.angle_beta   90.00
_cell.angle_gamma   90.00
#
_symmetry.space_group_name_H-M   'P 1'
#
loop_
_entity.id
_entity.type
_entity.pdbx_description
1 polymer ?
#
loop_
_entity_poly.entity_id
_entity_poly.type
_entity_poly.pdbx_seq_one_letter_code
_entity_poly.pdbx_strand_id
1 'polypeptide(L)'
;HAKRANSVPKKFVKEMRLLNDAEPEYKVGDSLTVSVFAENKYVDVVGTSKGKGFAGVMKRHGFHGFPASHGTERKHRAPGSISSFASDAGHGGSPKKGKKMAGHMGNHRVTTKNHSLVAIDEEKNLLMVKGAVPGPAGGYVIVHSAGKT
;
A
#
# COMPACT_ATOMS: atom_id res chain seq x y z
N HIS A 1 20.62 -17.71 -12.18
CA HIS A 1 19.25 -17.90 -11.67
C HIS A 1 18.26 -18.18 -12.81
N ALA A 2 17.95 -17.22 -13.70
CA ALA A 2 16.97 -17.40 -14.78
C ALA A 2 17.25 -18.58 -15.74
N LYS A 3 18.52 -18.82 -16.09
CA LYS A 3 18.96 -19.99 -16.90
C LYS A 3 18.58 -21.35 -16.27
N ARG A 4 18.62 -21.46 -14.94
CA ARG A 4 18.25 -22.70 -14.23
C ARG A 4 16.73 -22.94 -14.26
N ALA A 5 15.96 -21.87 -14.39
CA ALA A 5 14.50 -21.89 -14.49
C ALA A 5 13.99 -21.89 -15.94
N ASN A 6 14.87 -22.09 -16.94
CA ASN A 6 14.55 -22.02 -18.37
C ASN A 6 13.74 -20.76 -18.78
N SER A 7 14.00 -19.62 -18.14
CA SER A 7 13.26 -18.38 -18.39
C SER A 7 14.17 -17.24 -18.85
N VAL A 8 13.59 -16.32 -19.63
CA VAL A 8 14.22 -15.05 -20.01
C VAL A 8 14.33 -14.15 -18.77
N PRO A 9 15.42 -13.37 -18.59
CA PRO A 9 15.54 -12.41 -17.50
C PRO A 9 14.32 -11.49 -17.39
N LYS A 10 13.70 -11.44 -16.20
CA LYS A 10 12.51 -10.63 -15.92
C LYS A 10 12.88 -9.37 -15.14
N LYS A 11 12.12 -8.29 -15.34
CA LYS A 11 12.32 -6.99 -14.66
C LYS A 11 12.03 -7.06 -13.16
N PHE A 12 11.07 -7.89 -12.75
CA PHE A 12 10.67 -8.07 -11.36
C PHE A 12 10.59 -9.55 -11.02
N VAL A 13 11.06 -9.91 -9.82
CA VAL A 13 10.96 -11.25 -9.25
C VAL A 13 10.32 -11.09 -7.88
N LYS A 14 9.23 -11.81 -7.64
CA LYS A 14 8.51 -11.77 -6.36
C LYS A 14 8.01 -13.14 -5.98
N GLU A 15 8.08 -13.43 -4.69
CA GLU A 15 7.52 -14.64 -4.10
C GLU A 15 6.08 -14.38 -3.67
N MET A 16 5.22 -15.36 -3.94
CA MET A 16 3.82 -15.38 -3.58
C MET A 16 3.60 -16.55 -2.64
N ARG A 17 3.05 -16.28 -1.45
CA ARG A 17 2.76 -17.32 -0.48
C ARG A 17 1.46 -18.01 -0.87
N LEU A 18 1.48 -19.34 -0.95
CA LEU A 18 0.28 -20.17 -1.15
C LEU A 18 -0.47 -20.33 0.19
N LEU A 19 -1.79 -20.51 0.12
CA LEU A 19 -2.60 -20.83 1.31
C LEU A 19 -2.42 -22.30 1.71
N ASN A 20 -2.41 -22.57 3.02
CA ASN A 20 -2.51 -23.91 3.63
C ASN A 20 -1.46 -24.93 3.17
N ASP A 21 -0.22 -24.50 2.91
CA ASP A 21 0.87 -25.39 2.45
C ASP A 21 0.51 -26.21 1.20
N ALA A 22 -0.42 -25.69 0.37
CA ALA A 22 -0.82 -26.31 -0.87
C ALA A 22 0.40 -26.50 -1.79
N GLU A 23 0.49 -27.67 -2.42
CA GLU A 23 1.54 -27.93 -3.40
C GLU A 23 1.42 -26.95 -4.58
N PRO A 24 2.55 -26.49 -5.14
CA PRO A 24 2.53 -25.60 -6.28
C PRO A 24 1.94 -26.34 -7.50
N GLU A 25 0.77 -25.90 -7.96
CA GLU A 25 0.12 -26.42 -9.17
C GLU A 25 0.95 -26.15 -10.45
N TYR A 26 1.88 -25.20 -10.39
CA TYR A 26 2.67 -24.73 -11.54
C TYR A 26 4.12 -25.19 -11.47
N LYS A 27 4.65 -25.61 -12.61
CA LYS A 27 6.05 -26.00 -12.78
C LYS A 27 6.92 -24.79 -13.10
N VAL A 28 8.22 -24.93 -12.83
CA VAL A 28 9.20 -23.90 -13.17
C VAL A 28 9.27 -23.73 -14.69
N GLY A 29 8.96 -22.53 -15.18
CA GLY A 29 8.94 -22.20 -16.60
C GLY A 29 7.54 -21.95 -17.16
N ASP A 30 6.48 -22.28 -16.42
CA ASP A 30 5.10 -22.05 -16.84
C ASP A 30 4.78 -20.55 -16.96
N SER A 31 4.00 -20.20 -17.98
CA SER A 31 3.52 -18.83 -18.20
C SER A 31 2.08 -18.67 -17.69
N LEU A 32 1.88 -17.73 -16.76
CA LEU A 32 0.56 -17.36 -16.26
C LEU A 32 0.01 -16.17 -17.06
N THR A 33 -1.22 -16.28 -17.54
CA THR A 33 -1.96 -15.18 -18.21
C THR A 33 -3.10 -14.67 -17.33
N VAL A 34 -3.81 -13.65 -17.80
CA VAL A 34 -4.95 -13.06 -17.06
C VAL A 34 -6.13 -14.03 -16.88
N SER A 35 -6.17 -15.12 -17.64
CA SER A 35 -7.20 -16.18 -17.58
C SER A 35 -7.35 -16.81 -16.19
N VAL A 36 -6.30 -16.80 -15.37
CA VAL A 36 -6.32 -17.32 -13.98
C VAL A 36 -7.34 -16.57 -13.10
N PHE A 37 -7.77 -15.38 -13.50
CA PHE A 37 -8.77 -14.59 -12.78
C PHE A 37 -10.19 -14.73 -13.33
N ALA A 38 -10.45 -15.57 -14.34
CA ALA A 38 -11.77 -15.70 -14.96
C ALA A 38 -12.89 -16.06 -13.98
N GLU A 39 -12.60 -16.89 -12.97
CA GLU A 39 -13.56 -17.32 -11.96
C GLU A 39 -13.67 -16.34 -10.77
N ASN A 40 -12.77 -15.36 -10.68
CA ASN A 40 -12.68 -14.44 -9.54
C ASN A 40 -13.56 -13.20 -9.74
N LYS A 41 -14.52 -13.01 -8.82
CA LYS A 41 -15.37 -11.79 -8.81
C LYS A 41 -14.64 -10.56 -8.23
N TYR A 42 -13.73 -10.79 -7.29
CA TYR A 42 -13.01 -9.75 -6.58
C TYR A 42 -11.50 -10.05 -6.53
N VAL A 43 -10.71 -9.00 -6.56
CA VAL A 43 -9.25 -9.06 -6.51
C VAL A 43 -8.68 -8.06 -5.51
N ASP A 44 -7.56 -8.43 -4.89
CA ASP A 44 -6.76 -7.55 -4.05
C ASP A 44 -5.53 -7.08 -4.83
N VAL A 45 -5.29 -5.77 -4.83
CA VAL A 45 -4.18 -5.16 -5.58
C VAL A 45 -3.17 -4.60 -4.60
N VAL A 46 -1.91 -5.01 -4.77
CA VAL A 46 -0.79 -4.60 -3.95
C VAL A 46 0.17 -3.80 -4.81
N GLY A 47 0.56 -2.62 -4.34
CA GLY A 47 1.49 -1.75 -5.05
C GLY A 47 2.20 -0.78 -4.13
N THR A 48 3.12 -0.01 -4.69
CA THR A 48 3.80 1.06 -3.96
C THR A 48 3.04 2.36 -4.16
N SER A 49 2.57 2.96 -3.05
CA SER A 49 1.83 4.22 -3.09
C SER A 49 2.67 5.38 -3.65
N LYS A 50 2.01 6.34 -4.30
CA LYS A 50 2.66 7.57 -4.80
C LYS A 50 3.35 8.31 -3.64
N GLY A 51 4.65 8.60 -3.82
CA GLY A 51 5.42 9.41 -2.89
C GLY A 51 4.91 10.84 -2.81
N LYS A 52 4.89 11.42 -1.60
CA LYS A 52 4.48 12.80 -1.32
C LYS A 52 5.59 13.62 -0.65
N GLY A 53 6.81 13.07 -0.55
CA GLY A 53 7.95 13.70 0.11
C GLY A 53 7.76 13.87 1.62
N PHE A 54 8.42 14.87 2.20
CA PHE A 54 8.20 15.26 3.59
C PHE A 54 6.86 15.97 3.75
N ALA A 55 5.92 15.34 4.45
CA ALA A 55 4.58 15.88 4.67
C ALA A 55 4.44 16.39 6.11
N GLY A 56 3.85 17.59 6.25
CA GLY A 56 3.43 18.13 7.54
C GLY A 56 2.28 17.32 8.16
N VAL A 57 2.03 17.54 9.45
CA VAL A 57 1.06 16.77 10.25
C VAL A 57 -0.38 16.85 9.72
N MET A 58 -0.80 17.98 9.17
CA MET A 58 -2.13 18.13 8.60
C MET A 58 -2.33 17.22 7.38
N LYS A 59 -1.35 17.19 6.46
CA LYS A 59 -1.43 16.35 5.24
C LYS A 59 -1.22 14.87 5.54
N ARG A 60 -0.32 14.55 6.48
CA ARG A 60 0.07 13.18 6.81
C ARG A 60 -0.95 12.46 7.70
N HIS A 61 -1.52 13.17 8.69
CA HIS A 61 -2.36 12.60 9.75
C HIS A 61 -3.74 13.24 9.88
N GLY A 62 -4.08 14.23 9.05
CA GLY A 62 -5.39 14.89 9.10
C GLY A 62 -5.60 15.82 10.29
N PHE A 63 -4.52 16.39 10.86
CA PHE A 63 -4.65 17.35 11.97
C PHE A 63 -5.37 18.63 11.52
N HIS A 64 -6.21 19.19 12.39
CA HIS A 64 -7.03 20.38 12.08
C HIS A 64 -6.25 21.70 12.10
N GLY A 65 -5.13 21.77 12.82
CA GLY A 65 -4.35 23.00 12.98
C GLY A 65 -4.97 23.95 14.01
N PHE A 66 -4.58 25.23 13.95
CA PHE A 66 -5.08 26.30 14.80
C PHE A 66 -5.91 27.30 13.99
N PRO A 67 -6.75 28.14 14.64
CA PRO A 67 -7.48 29.20 13.96
C PRO A 67 -6.59 30.10 13.11
N ALA A 68 -7.12 30.58 11.99
CA ALA A 68 -6.43 31.52 11.12
C ALA A 68 -6.47 32.96 11.68
N SER A 69 -7.55 33.30 12.39
CA SER A 69 -7.77 34.59 13.07
C SER A 69 -7.74 34.42 14.60
N HIS A 70 -8.06 35.48 15.35
CA HIS A 70 -8.13 35.50 16.83
C HIS A 70 -6.79 35.25 17.54
N GLY A 71 -5.74 35.97 17.13
CA GLY A 71 -4.48 36.05 17.90
C GLY A 71 -3.52 34.86 17.74
N THR A 72 -3.78 33.94 16.82
CA THR A 72 -2.82 32.86 16.53
C THR A 72 -1.59 33.43 15.81
N GLU A 73 -0.43 33.39 16.46
CA GLU A 73 0.82 33.86 15.86
C GLU A 73 1.63 32.70 15.27
N ARG A 74 1.79 32.68 13.93
CA ARG A 74 2.72 31.81 13.17
C ARG A 74 2.57 30.30 13.39
N LYS A 75 1.48 29.84 14.02
CA LYS A 75 1.27 28.43 14.41
C LYS A 75 0.04 27.78 13.76
N HIS A 76 -0.59 28.41 12.76
CA HIS A 76 -1.83 27.94 12.13
C HIS A 76 -1.82 26.45 11.70
N ARG A 77 -0.64 25.93 11.31
CA ARG A 77 -0.47 24.54 10.84
C ARG A 77 0.40 23.67 11.77
N ALA A 78 0.64 24.15 13.00
CA ALA A 78 1.45 23.46 13.98
C ALA A 78 0.74 22.20 14.54
N PRO A 79 1.48 21.20 15.04
CA PRO A 79 0.91 19.95 15.55
C PRO A 79 0.17 20.05 16.89
N GLY A 80 0.28 21.18 17.60
CA GLY A 80 -0.20 21.32 18.97
C GLY A 80 0.71 20.58 19.97
N SER A 81 0.13 20.13 21.08
CA SER A 81 0.89 19.49 22.16
C SER A 81 1.44 18.10 21.77
N ILE A 82 2.74 17.90 21.99
CA ILE A 82 3.45 16.67 21.64
C ILE A 82 3.48 15.64 22.78
N SER A 83 3.51 16.07 24.02
CA SER A 83 3.52 15.23 25.23
C SER A 83 2.84 15.95 26.40
N SER A 84 2.48 15.20 27.42
CA SER A 84 1.96 15.70 28.70
C SER A 84 3.02 15.49 29.78
N PHE A 85 3.11 16.42 30.73
CA PHE A 85 3.89 16.25 31.95
C PHE A 85 2.99 15.61 33.02
N ALA A 86 2.78 14.30 32.93
CA ALA A 86 1.99 13.55 33.91
C ALA A 86 2.95 12.70 34.76
N SER A 87 2.96 12.96 36.07
CA SER A 87 3.89 12.37 37.03
C SER A 87 3.59 10.91 37.38
N ASP A 88 2.35 10.44 37.19
CA ASP A 88 1.95 9.14 37.72
C ASP A 88 1.26 8.26 36.67
N ALA A 89 1.72 7.00 36.60
CA ALA A 89 1.36 5.93 35.67
C ALA A 89 1.99 5.98 34.25
N GLY A 90 3.33 6.11 34.20
CA GLY A 90 4.14 5.48 33.14
C GLY A 90 4.92 6.43 32.22
N HIS A 91 6.14 6.78 32.68
CA HIS A 91 7.33 7.16 31.90
C HIS A 91 7.43 8.58 31.27
N GLY A 92 7.71 9.59 32.11
CA GLY A 92 8.44 10.84 31.77
C GLY A 92 7.78 11.83 30.80
N GLY A 93 8.24 13.09 30.80
CA GLY A 93 7.75 14.15 29.88
C GLY A 93 8.09 13.95 28.39
N SER A 94 8.74 12.84 28.05
CA SER A 94 9.23 12.52 26.71
C SER A 94 8.11 12.07 25.76
N PRO A 95 8.23 12.33 24.45
CA PRO A 95 7.28 11.82 23.46
C PRO A 95 7.20 10.28 23.44
N LYS A 96 5.98 9.73 23.48
CA LYS A 96 5.74 8.29 23.39
C LYS A 96 6.04 7.74 21.99
N LYS A 97 6.46 6.46 21.90
CA LYS A 97 6.66 5.76 20.62
C LYS A 97 5.36 5.76 19.81
N GLY A 98 5.46 5.99 18.50
CA GLY A 98 4.30 6.08 17.61
C GLY A 98 3.56 7.43 17.64
N LYS A 99 4.06 8.46 18.36
CA LYS A 99 3.49 9.80 18.31
C LYS A 99 3.45 10.32 16.87
N LYS A 100 2.27 10.73 16.42
CA LYS A 100 2.04 11.26 15.08
C LYS A 100 2.76 12.61 14.90
N MET A 101 3.75 12.63 14.02
CA MET A 101 4.53 13.83 13.67
C MET A 101 4.69 13.97 12.15
N ALA A 102 5.24 15.11 11.71
CA ALA A 102 5.62 15.32 10.31
C ALA A 102 6.67 14.29 9.87
N GLY A 103 6.77 14.03 8.58
CA GLY A 103 7.73 13.06 8.05
C GLY A 103 7.42 12.61 6.64
N HIS A 104 8.23 11.69 6.13
CA HIS A 104 8.05 11.13 4.80
C HIS A 104 6.68 10.44 4.65
N MET A 105 5.96 10.73 3.57
CA MET A 105 4.63 10.19 3.28
C MET A 105 4.60 9.57 1.88
N GLY A 106 3.90 8.43 1.74
CA GLY A 106 3.85 7.68 0.48
C GLY A 106 5.07 6.77 0.31
N ASN A 107 5.29 6.27 -0.91
CA ASN A 107 6.38 5.35 -1.25
C ASN A 107 6.49 4.12 -0.34
N HIS A 108 5.35 3.62 0.13
CA HIS A 108 5.25 2.41 0.94
C HIS A 108 4.29 1.44 0.27
N ARG A 109 4.49 0.15 0.55
CA ARG A 109 3.62 -0.93 0.07
C ARG A 109 2.23 -0.77 0.69
N VAL A 110 1.21 -0.72 -0.17
CA VAL A 110 -0.20 -0.64 0.20
C VAL A 110 -0.95 -1.75 -0.52
N THR A 111 -1.89 -2.36 0.19
CA THR A 111 -2.85 -3.31 -0.38
C THR A 111 -4.21 -2.63 -0.40
N THR A 112 -4.83 -2.53 -1.57
CA THR A 112 -6.22 -2.13 -1.73
C THR A 112 -7.03 -3.39 -2.01
N LYS A 113 -8.03 -3.65 -1.17
CA LYS A 113 -8.76 -4.92 -1.12
C LYS A 113 -10.11 -4.83 -1.82
N ASN A 114 -10.66 -5.99 -2.18
CA ASN A 114 -12.03 -6.18 -2.64
C ASN A 114 -12.41 -5.33 -3.86
N HIS A 115 -11.50 -5.20 -4.82
CA HIS A 115 -11.85 -4.56 -6.08
C HIS A 115 -12.68 -5.50 -6.96
N SER A 116 -13.77 -4.99 -7.52
CA SER A 116 -14.57 -5.76 -8.47
C SER A 116 -13.84 -5.90 -9.81
N LEU A 117 -13.79 -7.13 -10.31
CA LEU A 117 -13.33 -7.42 -11.65
C LEU A 117 -14.45 -7.09 -12.65
N VAL A 118 -14.17 -6.22 -13.62
CA VAL A 118 -15.20 -5.75 -14.59
C VAL A 118 -15.13 -6.56 -15.88
N ALA A 119 -13.92 -6.76 -16.40
CA ALA A 119 -13.69 -7.48 -17.64
C ALA A 119 -12.26 -8.01 -17.70
N ILE A 120 -12.07 -9.09 -18.45
CA ILE A 120 -10.76 -9.65 -18.82
C ILE A 120 -10.68 -9.63 -20.34
N ASP A 121 -9.57 -9.13 -20.87
CA ASP A 121 -9.22 -9.21 -22.29
C ASP A 121 -7.98 -10.11 -22.39
N GLU A 122 -8.20 -11.38 -22.76
CA GLU A 122 -7.14 -12.38 -22.83
C GLU A 122 -6.19 -12.15 -24.01
N GLU A 123 -6.70 -11.63 -25.13
CA GLU A 123 -5.89 -11.34 -26.33
C GLU A 123 -4.83 -10.29 -26.02
N LYS A 124 -5.21 -9.24 -25.28
CA LYS A 124 -4.30 -8.15 -24.89
C LYS A 124 -3.64 -8.38 -23.53
N ASN A 125 -3.97 -9.46 -22.83
CA ASN A 125 -3.57 -9.72 -21.45
C ASN A 125 -3.87 -8.55 -20.50
N LEU A 126 -5.08 -7.99 -20.58
CA LEU A 126 -5.53 -6.87 -19.75
C LEU A 126 -6.59 -7.31 -18.75
N LEU A 127 -6.50 -6.74 -17.55
CA LEU A 127 -7.43 -6.99 -16.45
C LEU A 127 -8.06 -5.66 -16.02
N MET A 128 -9.37 -5.51 -16.23
CA MET A 128 -10.11 -4.29 -15.88
C MET A 128 -10.68 -4.38 -14.47
N VAL A 129 -10.25 -3.46 -13.61
CA VAL A 129 -10.57 -3.44 -12.19
C VAL A 129 -11.32 -2.16 -11.83
N LYS A 130 -12.43 -2.29 -11.11
CA LYS A 130 -13.16 -1.13 -10.59
C LYS A 130 -12.50 -0.63 -9.31
N GLY A 131 -11.95 0.58 -9.36
CA GLY A 131 -11.47 1.31 -8.18
C GLY A 131 -10.06 1.88 -8.36
N ALA A 132 -9.48 2.32 -7.24
CA ALA A 132 -8.16 2.95 -7.23
C ALA A 132 -7.05 1.92 -7.06
N VAL A 133 -6.10 1.90 -8.00
CA VAL A 133 -4.88 1.10 -7.92
C VAL A 133 -3.78 1.90 -7.20
N PRO A 134 -3.06 1.31 -6.24
CA PRO A 134 -2.00 1.99 -5.51
C PRO A 134 -0.76 2.21 -6.39
N GLY A 135 -0.42 3.48 -6.62
CA GLY A 135 0.82 3.88 -7.28
C GLY A 135 0.64 4.79 -8.50
N PRO A 136 1.75 5.19 -9.16
CA PRO A 136 1.70 5.89 -10.45
C PRO A 136 1.31 4.96 -11.59
N ALA A 137 0.85 5.54 -12.70
CA ALA A 137 0.59 4.79 -13.93
C ALA A 137 1.89 4.11 -14.42
N GLY A 138 1.79 2.88 -14.92
CA GLY A 138 2.96 2.06 -15.30
C GLY A 138 3.77 1.50 -14.12
N GLY A 139 3.30 1.70 -12.88
CA GLY A 139 3.89 1.09 -11.69
C GLY A 139 3.71 -0.42 -11.66
N TYR A 140 4.66 -1.11 -11.03
CA TYR A 140 4.53 -2.55 -10.76
C TYR A 140 3.50 -2.79 -9.67
N VAL A 141 2.57 -3.69 -9.95
CA VAL A 141 1.54 -4.14 -9.01
C VAL A 141 1.49 -5.67 -8.98
N ILE A 142 1.05 -6.19 -7.84
CA ILE A 142 0.82 -7.61 -7.62
C ILE A 142 -0.69 -7.76 -7.40
N VAL A 143 -1.31 -8.67 -8.12
CA VAL A 143 -2.75 -8.96 -8.00
C VAL A 143 -2.91 -10.33 -7.35
N HIS A 144 -3.72 -10.39 -6.31
CA HIS A 144 -4.13 -11.62 -5.64
C HIS A 144 -5.62 -11.86 -5.87
N SER A 145 -6.04 -13.12 -5.84
CA SER A 145 -7.45 -13.42 -5.58
C SER A 145 -7.83 -12.81 -4.23
N ALA A 146 -9.03 -12.24 -4.14
CA ALA A 146 -9.46 -11.61 -2.88
C ALA A 146 -9.49 -12.68 -1.78
N GLY A 147 -8.67 -12.49 -0.74
CA GLY A 147 -8.79 -13.30 0.47
C GLY A 147 -10.11 -12.95 1.14
N LYS A 148 -10.97 -13.95 1.39
CA LYS A 148 -12.10 -13.77 2.32
C LYS A 148 -11.55 -13.16 3.61
N THR A 149 -12.19 -12.08 4.03
CA THR A 149 -11.87 -11.41 5.31
C THR A 149 -12.15 -12.36 6.45
#